data_AF-S3JD32-F1
#
_entry.id   AF-S3JD32-F1
#
_cell.length_a   1.000
_cell.length_b   1.000
_cell.length_c   1.000
_cell.angle_alpha   90.00
_cell.angle_beta   90.00
_cell.angle_gamma   90.00
#
_symmetry.space_group_name_H-M   'P 1'
#
loop_
_entity.id
_entity.type
_entity.pdbx_description
1 polymer ?
#
loop_
_entity_poly.entity_id
_entity_poly.type
_entity_poly.pdbx_seq_one_letter_code
_entity_poly.pdbx_strand_id
1 'polypeptide(L)'
;MAVSSLSQAASSGVIHFRGEIVEGGCQWAPASADVAVTCSQQGKPVTQTLALNSLNGITLYNDSTVQTRVQYLDAQHKLAVLQVTYQ
;
A
#
# COMPACT_ATOMS: atom_id res chain seq x y z
N MET A 1 60.86 -8.11 -26.24
CA MET A 1 60.06 -7.18 -25.43
C MET A 1 58.61 -7.62 -25.52
N ALA A 2 58.03 -8.14 -24.43
CA ALA A 2 56.60 -8.42 -24.35
C ALA A 2 56.15 -8.06 -22.94
N VAL A 3 55.50 -6.90 -22.81
CA VAL A 3 54.85 -6.45 -21.57
C VAL A 3 53.41 -6.93 -21.63
N SER A 4 53.12 -8.04 -20.96
CA SER A 4 51.75 -8.52 -20.76
C SER A 4 51.07 -7.60 -19.73
N SER A 5 50.11 -6.80 -20.17
CA SER A 5 49.26 -6.00 -19.31
C SER A 5 48.36 -6.93 -18.49
N LEU A 6 48.71 -7.11 -17.22
CA LEU A 6 47.82 -7.76 -16.24
C LEU A 6 46.56 -6.91 -16.13
N SER A 7 45.43 -7.46 -16.60
CA SER A 7 44.11 -6.92 -16.30
C SER A 7 43.94 -6.94 -14.77
N GLN A 8 43.97 -5.76 -14.16
CA GLN A 8 43.77 -5.59 -12.73
C GLN A 8 42.27 -5.83 -12.43
N ALA A 9 41.89 -7.08 -12.22
CA ALA A 9 40.59 -7.40 -11.65
C ALA A 9 40.58 -6.88 -10.19
N ALA A 10 39.87 -5.79 -9.93
CA ALA A 10 39.74 -5.21 -8.60
C ALA A 10 39.10 -6.24 -7.66
N SER A 11 39.81 -6.63 -6.60
CA SER A 11 39.40 -7.68 -5.66
C SER A 11 38.40 -7.23 -4.60
N SER A 12 37.98 -5.96 -4.63
CA SER A 12 37.17 -5.35 -3.58
C SER A 12 36.56 -4.03 -4.05
N GLY A 13 35.38 -3.69 -3.51
CA GLY A 13 34.65 -2.46 -3.76
C GLY A 13 33.61 -2.21 -2.67
N VAL A 14 33.07 -1.00 -2.61
CA VAL A 14 32.04 -0.62 -1.63
C VAL A 14 30.68 -0.57 -2.32
N ILE A 15 29.70 -1.31 -1.79
CA ILE A 15 28.30 -1.24 -2.22
C ILE A 15 27.56 -0.32 -1.25
N HIS A 16 26.99 0.77 -1.76
CA HIS A 16 26.11 1.64 -1.00
C HIS A 16 24.65 1.27 -1.26
N PHE A 17 23.97 0.75 -0.26
CA PHE A 17 22.53 0.55 -0.30
C PHE A 17 21.82 1.85 0.07
N ARG A 18 20.83 2.24 -0.73
CA ARG A 18 19.93 3.35 -0.44
C ARG A 18 18.51 2.81 -0.48
N GLY A 19 17.68 3.26 0.45
CA GLY A 19 16.27 2.91 0.54
C GLY A 19 15.57 3.88 1.47
N GLU A 20 14.25 3.79 1.50
CA GLU A 20 13.39 4.57 2.37
C GLU A 20 12.48 3.61 3.14
N ILE A 21 12.22 3.92 4.42
CA ILE A 21 11.14 3.25 5.16
C ILE A 21 9.86 4.02 4.83
N VAL A 22 9.07 3.46 3.92
CA VAL A 22 7.75 4.00 3.58
C VAL A 22 6.70 3.51 4.58
N GLU A 23 5.69 4.33 4.85
CA GLU A 23 4.53 3.86 5.60
C GLU A 23 3.82 2.73 4.81
N GLY A 24 3.39 1.70 5.52
CA GLY A 24 2.60 0.63 4.92
C GLY A 24 1.20 1.10 4.54
N GLY A 25 0.55 0.35 3.65
CA GLY A 25 -0.87 0.59 3.34
C GLY A 25 -1.78 0.46 4.56
N CYS A 26 -2.98 1.03 4.47
CA CYS A 26 -3.99 0.95 5.52
C CYS A 26 -4.39 -0.50 5.86
N GLN A 27 -4.71 -0.75 7.12
CA GLN A 27 -5.33 -1.98 7.58
C GLN A 27 -6.85 -1.88 7.45
N TRP A 28 -7.48 -2.97 7.01
CA TRP A 28 -8.92 -3.03 6.74
C TRP A 28 -9.57 -4.13 7.56
N ALA A 29 -10.56 -3.77 8.37
CA ALA A 29 -11.30 -4.69 9.21
C ALA A 29 -12.81 -4.58 8.91
N PRO A 30 -13.41 -5.57 8.23
CA PRO A 30 -14.84 -5.56 7.95
C PRO A 30 -15.65 -5.76 9.25
N ALA A 31 -16.73 -4.99 9.38
CA ALA A 31 -17.65 -5.01 10.52
C ALA A 31 -19.11 -4.96 10.03
N SER A 32 -19.61 -6.08 9.53
CA SER A 32 -20.98 -6.18 8.98
C SER A 32 -21.23 -5.21 7.82
N ALA A 33 -21.93 -4.09 8.07
CA ALA A 33 -22.23 -3.06 7.08
C ALA A 33 -21.21 -1.91 7.07
N ASP A 34 -20.25 -1.94 8.01
CA ASP A 34 -19.20 -0.94 8.15
C ASP A 34 -17.82 -1.58 7.94
N VAL A 35 -16.82 -0.74 7.73
CA VAL A 35 -15.42 -1.13 7.63
C VAL A 35 -14.59 -0.18 8.47
N ALA A 36 -13.82 -0.72 9.40
CA ALA A 36 -12.80 0.03 10.12
C ALA A 36 -11.52 0.04 9.28
N VAL A 37 -11.04 1.23 8.96
CA VAL A 37 -9.82 1.49 8.20
C VAL A 37 -8.82 2.14 9.13
N THR A 38 -7.63 1.57 9.26
CA THR A 38 -6.54 2.14 10.06
C THR A 38 -5.36 2.47 9.16
N CYS A 39 -5.10 3.74 8.91
CA CYS A 39 -3.96 4.22 8.13
C CYS A 39 -2.93 4.86 9.06
N SER A 40 -1.67 4.89 8.66
CA SER A 40 -0.69 5.75 9.33
C SER A 40 -0.86 7.18 8.82
N GLN A 41 -0.90 8.15 9.72
CA GLN A 41 -0.75 9.56 9.40
C GLN A 41 0.35 10.14 10.28
N GLN A 42 1.42 10.63 9.65
CA GLN A 42 2.57 11.20 10.35
C GLN A 42 3.16 10.24 11.40
N GLY A 43 3.25 8.95 11.07
CA GLY A 43 3.75 7.88 11.95
C GLY A 43 2.78 7.43 13.04
N LYS A 44 1.54 7.91 13.06
CA LYS A 44 0.52 7.52 14.04
C LYS A 44 -0.63 6.78 13.38
N PRO A 45 -1.08 5.65 13.96
CA PRO A 45 -2.27 4.97 13.45
C PRO A 45 -3.51 5.82 13.71
N VAL A 46 -4.28 6.07 12.66
CA VAL A 46 -5.58 6.76 12.73
C VAL A 46 -6.64 5.83 12.17
N THR A 47 -7.65 5.51 12.99
CA THR A 47 -8.76 4.64 12.61
C THR A 47 -10.02 5.44 12.29
N GLN A 48 -10.68 5.10 11.19
CA GLN A 48 -11.98 5.62 10.78
C GLN A 48 -12.90 4.44 10.48
N THR A 49 -14.14 4.51 10.97
CA THR A 49 -15.18 3.55 10.63
C THR A 49 -16.09 4.18 9.59
N LEU A 50 -16.21 3.52 8.45
CA LEU A 50 -16.97 4.01 7.30
C LEU A 50 -18.00 2.97 6.89
N ALA A 51 -19.19 3.43 6.54
CA ALA A 51 -20.22 2.54 6.00
C ALA A 51 -19.74 1.95 4.67
N LEU A 52 -19.87 0.64 4.50
CA LEU A 52 -19.36 -0.07 3.32
C LEU A 52 -19.93 0.51 2.02
N ASN A 53 -21.20 0.89 2.01
CA ASN A 53 -21.85 1.51 0.85
C ASN A 53 -21.29 2.90 0.50
N SER A 54 -20.66 3.60 1.46
CA SER A 54 -20.02 4.89 1.22
C SER A 54 -18.66 4.74 0.54
N LEU A 55 -17.99 3.59 0.67
CA LEU A 55 -16.65 3.35 0.12
C LEU A 55 -16.61 3.14 -1.40
N ASN A 56 -17.66 3.49 -2.14
CA ASN A 56 -17.65 3.37 -3.58
C ASN A 56 -17.19 4.69 -4.22
N GLY A 57 -15.97 4.74 -4.74
CA GLY A 57 -15.43 5.90 -5.44
C GLY A 57 -14.91 7.01 -4.50
N ILE A 58 -14.63 6.70 -3.24
CA ILE A 58 -14.04 7.67 -2.29
C ILE A 58 -12.52 7.50 -2.23
N THR A 59 -11.82 8.64 -2.18
CA THR A 59 -10.42 8.75 -1.78
C THR A 59 -10.34 8.87 -0.26
N LEU A 60 -9.61 7.97 0.36
CA LEU A 60 -9.53 7.89 1.82
C LEU A 60 -8.38 8.75 2.36
N TYR A 61 -8.58 9.31 3.56
CA TYR A 61 -7.53 9.96 4.37
C TYR A 61 -6.76 11.14 3.75
N ASN A 62 -7.34 11.89 2.80
CA ASN A 62 -6.62 12.91 2.02
C ASN A 62 -5.37 12.35 1.31
N ASP A 63 -5.26 11.04 1.22
CA ASP A 63 -4.19 10.35 0.53
C ASP A 63 -4.73 9.98 -0.85
N SER A 64 -4.31 10.75 -1.86
CA SER A 64 -4.70 10.57 -3.25
C SER A 64 -4.32 9.20 -3.84
N THR A 65 -3.54 8.40 -3.12
CA THR A 65 -3.05 7.09 -3.59
C THR A 65 -4.06 5.95 -3.40
N VAL A 66 -5.11 6.12 -2.60
CA VAL A 66 -6.07 5.04 -2.30
C VAL A 66 -7.39 5.24 -3.03
N GLN A 67 -7.76 4.27 -3.86
CA GLN A 67 -9.06 4.20 -4.52
C GLN A 67 -9.84 2.96 -4.04
N THR A 68 -11.15 3.15 -3.87
CA THR A 68 -12.06 2.12 -3.36
C THR A 68 -13.22 1.85 -4.31
N ARG A 69 -13.56 0.58 -4.47
CA ARG A 69 -14.74 0.14 -5.24
C ARG A 69 -15.44 -0.99 -4.49
N VAL A 70 -16.75 -0.86 -4.38
CA VAL A 70 -17.61 -1.85 -3.71
C VAL A 70 -18.43 -2.58 -4.78
N GLN A 71 -18.42 -3.91 -4.72
CA GLN A 71 -19.21 -4.77 -5.61
C GLN A 71 -20.04 -5.73 -4.78
N TYR A 72 -21.37 -5.57 -4.78
CA TYR A 72 -22.28 -6.52 -4.15
C TYR A 72 -22.41 -7.79 -4.98
N LEU A 73 -22.38 -8.95 -4.32
CA LEU A 73 -22.44 -10.27 -4.97
C LEU A 73 -23.86 -10.84 -5.01
N ASP A 74 -24.80 -10.23 -4.29
CA ASP A 74 -26.20 -10.65 -4.23
C ASP A 74 -27.14 -9.44 -4.27
N ALA A 75 -28.35 -9.65 -4.79
CA ALA A 75 -29.36 -8.59 -4.90
C ALA A 75 -29.91 -8.10 -3.55
N GLN A 76 -29.66 -8.83 -2.45
CA GLN A 76 -30.07 -8.45 -1.10
C GLN A 76 -28.96 -7.63 -0.39
N HIS A 77 -27.84 -7.38 -1.07
CA HIS A 77 -26.66 -6.65 -0.57
C HIS A 77 -26.08 -7.21 0.75
N LYS A 78 -26.12 -8.54 0.93
CA LYS A 78 -25.60 -9.21 2.13
C LYS A 78 -24.11 -9.52 2.06
N LEU A 79 -23.58 -9.64 0.85
CA LEU A 79 -22.19 -9.96 0.58
C LEU A 79 -21.64 -8.99 -0.46
N ALA A 80 -20.43 -8.50 -0.21
CA ALA A 80 -19.74 -7.61 -1.12
C ALA A 80 -18.23 -7.88 -1.14
N VAL A 81 -17.61 -7.50 -2.25
CA VAL A 81 -16.16 -7.37 -2.41
C VAL A 81 -15.81 -5.90 -2.33
N LEU A 82 -14.93 -5.55 -1.40
CA LEU A 82 -14.28 -4.25 -1.34
C LEU A 82 -12.92 -4.36 -2.03
N GLN A 83 -12.79 -3.73 -3.19
CA GLN A 83 -11.52 -3.62 -3.89
C GLN A 83 -10.82 -2.33 -3.47
N VAL A 84 -9.57 -2.47 -3.05
CA VAL A 84 -8.69 -1.37 -2.63
C VAL A 84 -7.48 -1.34 -3.55
N THR A 85 -7.26 -0.20 -4.20
CA THR A 85 -6.11 0.02 -5.08
C THR A 85 -5.21 1.08 -4.48
N TYR A 86 -3.93 0.77 -4.34
CA TYR A 86 -2.87 1.69 -3.94
C TYR A 86 -2.07 2.12 -5.19
N GLN A 87 -1.79 3.41 -5.33
CA GLN A 87 -0.99 3.99 -6.41
C GLN A 87 0.37 4.48 -5.91
#